data_AF-A0A520BM81-F1
#
_entry.id   AF-A0A520BM81-F1
#
_cell.length_a   1.000
_cell.length_b   1.000
_cell.length_c   1.000
_cell.angle_alpha   90.00
_cell.angle_beta   90.00
_cell.angle_gamma   90.00
#
_symmetry.space_group_name_H-M   'P 1'
#
loop_
_entity.id
_entity.type
_entity.pdbx_description
1 polymer ?
#
loop_
_entity_poly.entity_id
_entity_poly.type
_entity_poly.pdbx_seq_one_letter_code
_entity_poly.pdbx_strand_id
1 'polypeptide(L)'
;MAGADPATQAAWLLAVDPAGLGGLCLRGPAGPARDALLATLRRALPADTPWRRLPLQIDDERLLGGLDLGLSLAAGRPVAQAGLLAEADGGVLLLPMAERADAGLAAKLASALEQGASRFCVVALDEGQSADEQLPASLLERLALIASPAAPDLAAGFDALGEGQAVPFDLAEARQRLARIPYDDATVQALCGTAAALGIASLRAPWQAWRAACAAAAMAGRDEVIQADAELAARLVLAPRARALPQAPADAQADSTPEPEARSDSEAPPPPQPAEQAAPEPPAPEPQPDAPEDEHDAAAPLQDQVLAAAQAAIPPGLLASLAGPPAKGAGGTGRRGAAARPAQSGRPLASRRGSLRAGSRLDLLATLRAAVPWQRLRLMEREQSGLGAPPTRLLLKRDDFHIKRFRR
;
A
#
# COMPACT_ATOMS: atom_id res chain seq x y z
N MET A 1 5.14 21.21 15.32
CA MET A 1 4.94 19.81 14.87
C MET A 1 5.37 18.78 15.90
N ALA A 2 6.45 19.02 16.66
CA ALA A 2 6.83 18.20 17.81
C ALA A 2 5.70 18.19 18.86
N GLY A 3 4.93 17.11 18.93
CA GLY A 3 3.81 16.96 19.86
C GLY A 3 2.57 16.28 19.27
N ALA A 4 2.39 16.30 17.95
CA ALA A 4 1.32 15.52 17.31
C ALA A 4 1.68 14.03 17.32
N ASP A 5 0.69 13.17 17.59
CA ASP A 5 0.80 11.71 17.47
C ASP A 5 1.25 11.32 16.04
N PRO A 6 2.19 10.36 15.88
CA PRO A 6 2.54 9.74 14.61
C PRO A 6 1.36 9.45 13.66
N ALA A 7 0.23 8.96 14.17
CA ALA A 7 -0.92 8.68 13.32
C ALA A 7 -1.53 9.96 12.72
N THR A 8 -1.59 11.04 13.50
CA THR A 8 -2.02 12.36 13.04
C THR A 8 -1.06 12.93 12.00
N GLN A 9 0.25 12.79 12.22
CA GLN A 9 1.27 13.20 11.26
C GLN A 9 1.12 12.42 9.94
N ALA A 10 0.83 11.12 9.98
CA ALA A 10 0.56 10.31 8.80
C ALA A 10 -0.67 10.83 8.02
N ALA A 11 -1.76 11.18 8.70
CA ALA A 11 -2.93 11.77 8.04
C ALA A 11 -2.60 13.09 7.33
N TRP A 12 -1.81 13.96 7.95
CA TRP A 12 -1.39 15.22 7.33
C TRP A 12 -0.46 15.01 6.14
N LEU A 13 0.51 14.10 6.24
CA LEU A 13 1.38 13.72 5.13
C LEU A 13 0.57 13.23 3.93
N LEU A 14 -0.43 12.37 4.18
CA LEU A 14 -1.33 11.89 3.13
C LEU A 14 -2.13 13.01 2.48
N ALA A 15 -2.56 14.01 3.26
CA ALA A 15 -3.28 15.15 2.71
C ALA A 15 -2.39 15.98 1.77
N VAL A 16 -1.12 16.17 2.13
CA VAL A 16 -0.15 16.91 1.29
C VAL A 16 0.18 16.14 0.02
N ASP A 17 0.45 14.83 0.12
CA ASP A 17 0.87 14.02 -1.01
C ASP A 17 0.04 12.74 -1.22
N PRO A 18 -1.25 12.85 -1.59
CA PRO A 18 -2.12 11.67 -1.72
C PRO A 18 -1.66 10.73 -2.83
N ALA A 19 -1.16 11.26 -3.95
CA ALA A 19 -0.75 10.46 -5.10
C ALA A 19 0.63 9.82 -4.90
N GLY A 20 1.60 10.52 -4.32
CA GLY A 20 2.94 9.97 -4.11
C GLY A 20 3.02 8.98 -2.95
N LEU A 21 2.16 9.14 -1.93
CA LEU A 21 2.08 8.21 -0.80
C LEU A 21 1.09 7.07 -1.07
N GLY A 22 0.16 7.22 -2.01
CA GLY A 22 -0.81 6.20 -2.42
C GLY A 22 -1.91 5.90 -1.39
N GLY A 23 -1.61 5.98 -0.10
CA GLY A 23 -2.60 5.78 0.94
C GLY A 23 -2.06 5.54 2.34
N LEU A 24 -3.00 5.25 3.24
CA LEU A 24 -2.80 5.02 4.67
C LEU A 24 -3.52 3.75 5.11
N CYS A 25 -2.79 2.84 5.73
CA CYS A 25 -3.36 1.71 6.44
C CYS A 25 -3.51 2.07 7.93
N LEU A 26 -4.75 2.14 8.41
CA LEU A 26 -5.08 2.35 9.82
C LEU A 26 -5.32 1.00 10.47
N ARG A 27 -4.40 0.59 11.35
CA ARG A 27 -4.51 -0.65 12.12
C ARG A 27 -5.20 -0.41 13.44
N GLY A 28 -6.15 -1.28 13.77
CA GLY A 28 -6.84 -1.28 15.05
C GLY A 28 -8.36 -1.30 14.92
N PRO A 29 -9.06 -1.52 16.05
CA PRO A 29 -10.50 -1.67 16.04
C PRO A 29 -11.22 -0.38 15.64
N ALA A 30 -12.47 -0.54 15.21
CA ALA A 30 -13.38 0.59 15.11
C ALA A 30 -13.54 1.30 16.46
N GLY A 31 -13.43 2.63 16.45
CA GLY A 31 -13.54 3.41 17.68
C GLY A 31 -13.26 4.90 17.48
N PRO A 32 -13.42 5.69 18.57
CA PRO A 32 -13.34 7.15 18.52
C PRO A 32 -11.98 7.66 18.04
N ALA A 33 -10.87 7.01 18.41
CA ALA A 33 -9.54 7.41 17.94
C ALA A 33 -9.40 7.32 16.41
N ARG A 34 -9.92 6.24 15.82
CA ARG A 34 -9.93 6.06 14.36
C ARG A 34 -10.80 7.13 13.70
N ASP A 35 -11.98 7.39 14.26
CA ASP A 35 -12.92 8.36 13.70
C ASP A 35 -12.39 9.80 13.82
N ALA A 36 -11.72 10.14 14.92
CA ALA A 36 -11.01 11.41 15.10
C ALA A 36 -9.89 11.59 14.07
N LEU A 37 -9.16 10.53 13.76
CA LEU A 37 -8.09 10.56 12.78
C LEU A 37 -8.64 10.72 11.35
N LEU A 38 -9.72 10.01 11.01
CA LEU A 38 -10.42 10.19 9.74
C LEU A 38 -10.98 11.62 9.62
N ALA A 39 -11.51 12.18 10.70
CA ALA A 39 -12.00 13.54 10.74
C ALA A 39 -10.86 14.56 10.57
N THR A 40 -9.68 14.29 11.15
CA THR A 40 -8.46 15.09 10.98
C THR A 40 -7.99 15.08 9.53
N LEU A 41 -7.91 13.91 8.88
CA LEU A 41 -7.60 13.79 7.46
C LEU A 41 -8.61 14.56 6.60
N ARG A 42 -9.91 14.40 6.88
CA ARG A 42 -10.97 15.08 6.14
C ARG A 42 -10.86 16.60 6.25
N ARG A 43 -10.47 17.13 7.41
CA ARG A 43 -10.25 18.57 7.63
C ARG A 43 -8.98 19.11 6.99
N ALA A 44 -7.96 18.27 6.86
CA ALA A 44 -6.72 18.62 6.15
C ALA A 44 -6.89 18.68 4.62
N LEU A 45 -8.02 18.21 4.08
CA LEU A 45 -8.33 18.20 2.65
C LEU A 45 -9.35 19.31 2.30
N PRO A 46 -9.39 19.77 1.03
CA PRO A 46 -10.44 20.68 0.55
C PRO A 46 -11.84 20.13 0.82
N ALA A 47 -12.81 21.00 1.13
CA ALA A 47 -14.15 20.59 1.53
C ALA A 47 -14.92 19.80 0.45
N ASP A 48 -14.60 20.03 -0.81
CA ASP A 48 -15.16 19.37 -2.01
C ASP A 48 -14.43 18.07 -2.39
N THR A 49 -13.39 17.67 -1.66
CA THR A 49 -12.63 16.46 -1.93
C THR A 49 -13.56 15.23 -1.93
N PRO A 50 -13.62 14.46 -3.03
CA PRO A 50 -14.42 13.25 -3.08
C PRO A 50 -14.06 12.28 -1.96
N TRP A 51 -15.05 11.78 -1.24
CA TRP A 51 -14.86 10.82 -0.17
C TRP A 51 -15.78 9.63 -0.40
N ARG A 52 -15.23 8.58 -1.02
CA ARG A 52 -16.00 7.41 -1.46
C ARG A 52 -15.67 6.21 -0.58
N ARG A 53 -16.71 5.54 -0.08
CA ARG A 53 -16.55 4.28 0.64
C ARG A 53 -16.63 3.11 -0.34
N LEU A 54 -15.66 2.21 -0.27
CA LEU A 54 -15.54 1.04 -1.13
C LEU A 54 -16.16 -0.22 -0.45
N PRO A 55 -17.26 -0.77 -0.98
CA PRO A 55 -17.77 -2.06 -0.49
C PRO A 55 -16.83 -3.20 -0.90
N LEU A 56 -16.57 -4.16 0.01
CA LEU A 56 -15.70 -5.30 -0.26
C LEU A 56 -16.24 -6.22 -1.38
N GLN A 57 -17.56 -6.35 -1.51
CA GLN A 57 -18.22 -7.18 -2.53
C GLN A 57 -18.67 -6.38 -3.77
N ILE A 58 -17.99 -5.26 -4.07
CA ILE A 58 -18.23 -4.48 -5.29
C ILE A 58 -17.90 -5.30 -6.54
N ASP A 59 -18.73 -5.18 -7.57
CA ASP A 59 -18.49 -5.80 -8.87
C ASP A 59 -17.70 -4.89 -9.81
N ASP A 60 -17.05 -5.48 -10.80
CA ASP A 60 -16.11 -4.79 -11.69
C ASP A 60 -16.75 -3.64 -12.46
N GLU A 61 -18.01 -3.79 -12.88
CA GLU A 61 -18.76 -2.73 -13.56
C GLU A 61 -18.99 -1.52 -12.65
N ARG A 62 -19.25 -1.73 -11.36
CA ARG A 62 -19.42 -0.63 -10.41
C ARG A 62 -18.08 -0.06 -9.96
N LEU A 63 -17.03 -0.87 -9.86
CA LEU A 63 -15.69 -0.44 -9.44
C LEU A 63 -15.00 0.37 -10.54
N LEU A 64 -14.82 -0.24 -11.71
CA LEU A 64 -14.06 0.30 -12.83
C LEU A 64 -14.92 1.18 -13.75
N GLY A 65 -16.23 1.00 -13.69
CA GLY A 65 -17.15 1.57 -14.67
C GLY A 65 -17.38 0.61 -15.83
N GLY A 66 -18.24 1.01 -16.75
CA GLY A 66 -18.59 0.15 -17.87
C GLY A 66 -19.64 0.76 -18.77
N LEU A 67 -20.39 -0.09 -19.46
CA LEU A 67 -21.52 0.32 -20.26
C LEU A 67 -22.80 0.14 -19.45
N ASP A 68 -23.60 1.19 -19.33
CA ASP A 68 -24.97 1.03 -18.83
C ASP A 68 -25.79 0.37 -19.94
N LEU A 69 -25.92 -0.95 -19.88
CA LEU A 69 -26.65 -1.72 -20.89
C LEU A 69 -28.12 -1.30 -21.00
N GLY A 70 -28.75 -0.87 -19.90
CA GLY A 70 -30.14 -0.43 -19.90
C GLY A 70 -30.30 0.88 -20.69
N LEU A 71 -29.48 1.88 -20.36
CA LEU A 71 -29.45 3.15 -21.07
C LEU A 71 -28.96 2.97 -22.51
N SER A 72 -27.97 2.11 -22.73
CA SER A 72 -27.41 1.87 -24.06
C SER A 72 -28.44 1.26 -25.01
N LEU A 73 -29.20 0.25 -24.54
CA LEU A 73 -30.28 -0.36 -25.32
C LEU A 73 -31.44 0.59 -25.54
N ALA A 74 -31.81 1.38 -24.53
CA ALA A 74 -32.89 2.36 -24.64
C ALA A 74 -32.54 3.54 -25.58
N ALA A 75 -31.27 3.95 -25.61
CA ALA A 75 -30.75 5.03 -26.44
C ALA A 75 -30.27 4.59 -27.83
N GLY A 76 -30.08 3.27 -28.05
CA GLY A 76 -29.57 2.73 -29.32
C GLY A 76 -28.08 3.04 -29.58
N ARG A 77 -27.33 3.47 -28.57
CA ARG A 77 -25.91 3.81 -28.64
C ARG A 77 -25.21 3.46 -27.32
N PRO A 78 -23.90 3.13 -27.30
CA PRO A 78 -23.20 2.85 -26.06
C PRO A 78 -23.21 4.09 -25.13
N VAL A 79 -23.71 3.90 -23.91
CA VAL A 79 -23.70 4.89 -22.83
C VAL A 79 -22.75 4.39 -21.75
N ALA A 80 -21.65 5.11 -21.53
CA ALA A 80 -20.69 4.80 -20.48
C ALA A 80 -21.24 5.20 -19.10
N GLN A 81 -20.92 4.40 -18.10
CA GLN A 81 -21.17 4.65 -16.68
C GLN A 81 -19.83 4.76 -15.96
N ALA A 82 -19.63 5.86 -15.25
CA ALA A 82 -18.46 6.05 -14.40
C ALA A 82 -18.44 5.03 -13.26
N GLY A 83 -17.28 4.43 -13.02
CA GLY A 83 -17.04 3.55 -11.88
C GLY A 83 -16.75 4.33 -10.60
N LEU A 84 -16.76 3.62 -9.48
CA LEU A 84 -16.42 4.17 -8.17
C LEU A 84 -15.00 4.75 -8.12
N LEU A 85 -14.04 4.15 -8.85
CA LEU A 85 -12.68 4.70 -8.93
C LEU A 85 -12.65 6.07 -9.62
N ALA A 86 -13.46 6.26 -10.67
CA ALA A 86 -13.60 7.55 -11.33
C ALA A 86 -14.36 8.56 -10.45
N GLU A 87 -15.38 8.11 -9.71
CA GLU A 87 -16.09 8.93 -8.72
C GLU A 87 -15.21 9.37 -7.54
N ALA A 88 -14.07 8.69 -7.32
CA ALA A 88 -13.11 8.98 -6.26
C ALA A 88 -11.89 9.80 -6.75
N ASP A 89 -11.81 10.11 -8.05
CA ASP A 89 -10.66 10.81 -8.63
C ASP A 89 -10.38 12.13 -7.92
N GLY A 90 -9.08 12.38 -7.63
CA GLY A 90 -8.64 13.52 -6.82
C GLY A 90 -9.02 13.48 -5.34
N GLY A 91 -9.57 12.36 -4.85
CA GLY A 91 -10.10 12.24 -3.49
C GLY A 91 -9.61 11.04 -2.70
N VAL A 92 -10.44 10.61 -1.74
CA VAL A 92 -10.15 9.53 -0.80
C VAL A 92 -11.11 8.36 -1.05
N LEU A 93 -10.53 7.18 -1.25
CA LEU A 93 -11.24 5.91 -1.29
C LEU A 93 -11.07 5.18 0.05
N LEU A 94 -12.13 5.16 0.86
CA LEU A 94 -12.16 4.50 2.16
C LEU A 94 -12.50 3.02 1.99
N LEU A 95 -11.56 2.14 2.33
CA LEU A 95 -11.72 0.68 2.32
C LEU A 95 -11.92 0.17 3.76
N PRO A 96 -13.18 -0.04 4.21
CA PRO A 96 -13.46 -0.60 5.52
C PRO A 96 -13.15 -2.10 5.58
N MET A 97 -12.72 -2.59 6.75
CA MET A 97 -12.42 -4.01 6.99
C MET A 97 -11.46 -4.56 5.92
N ALA A 98 -10.40 -3.81 5.66
CA ALA A 98 -9.52 -3.98 4.53
C ALA A 98 -8.76 -5.32 4.57
N GLU A 99 -8.57 -5.89 5.76
CA GLU A 99 -8.05 -7.25 5.98
C GLU A 99 -8.91 -8.35 5.33
N ARG A 100 -10.18 -8.03 5.02
CA ARG A 100 -11.12 -8.95 4.35
C ARG A 100 -11.22 -8.74 2.84
N ALA A 101 -10.44 -7.82 2.26
CA ALA A 101 -10.40 -7.63 0.83
C ALA A 101 -9.87 -8.89 0.13
N ASP A 102 -10.56 -9.35 -0.91
CA ASP A 102 -10.06 -10.46 -1.70
C ASP A 102 -8.87 -10.04 -2.59
N ALA A 103 -8.10 -11.03 -3.04
CA ALA A 103 -6.91 -10.79 -3.86
C ALA A 103 -7.21 -10.08 -5.19
N GLY A 104 -8.41 -10.25 -5.75
CA GLY A 104 -8.82 -9.63 -7.01
C GLY A 104 -9.13 -8.15 -6.85
N LEU A 105 -9.86 -7.78 -5.80
CA LEU A 105 -10.10 -6.38 -5.43
C LEU A 105 -8.79 -5.68 -5.09
N ALA A 106 -7.95 -6.31 -4.27
CA ALA A 106 -6.65 -5.78 -3.90
C ALA A 106 -5.76 -5.52 -5.13
N ALA A 107 -5.70 -6.47 -6.08
CA ALA A 107 -4.95 -6.30 -7.32
C ALA A 107 -5.47 -5.15 -8.21
N LYS A 108 -6.79 -4.95 -8.28
CA LYS A 108 -7.39 -3.86 -9.05
C LYS A 108 -7.09 -2.50 -8.43
N LEU A 109 -7.21 -2.38 -7.11
CA LEU A 109 -6.86 -1.16 -6.38
C LEU A 109 -5.36 -0.86 -6.50
N ALA A 110 -4.54 -1.89 -6.35
CA ALA A 110 -3.10 -1.82 -6.52
C ALA A 110 -2.71 -1.29 -7.92
N SER A 111 -3.34 -1.82 -8.96
CA SER A 111 -3.14 -1.37 -10.34
C SER A 111 -3.62 0.07 -10.55
N ALA A 112 -4.78 0.43 -10.00
CA ALA A 112 -5.33 1.78 -10.12
C ALA A 112 -4.46 2.85 -9.42
N LEU A 113 -3.84 2.51 -8.29
CA LEU A 113 -2.89 3.40 -7.58
C LEU A 113 -1.59 3.61 -8.37
N GLU A 114 -1.19 2.65 -9.21
CA GLU A 114 0.01 2.76 -10.05
C GLU A 114 -0.26 3.48 -11.37
N GLN A 115 -1.50 3.42 -11.85
CA GLN A 115 -1.93 4.12 -13.05
C GLN A 115 -2.07 5.61 -12.73
N GLY A 116 -1.12 6.42 -13.21
CA GLY A 116 -1.10 7.89 -13.02
C GLY A 116 -2.31 8.66 -13.60
N ALA A 117 -3.33 7.98 -14.11
CA ALA A 117 -4.58 8.55 -14.57
C ALA A 117 -5.59 8.81 -13.44
N SER A 118 -5.48 8.12 -12.30
CA SER A 118 -6.34 8.32 -11.12
C SER A 118 -5.56 8.97 -9.97
N ARG A 119 -6.05 10.11 -9.49
CA ARG A 119 -5.40 10.92 -8.44
C ARG A 119 -6.00 10.69 -7.04
N PHE A 120 -6.54 9.51 -6.78
CA PHE A 120 -7.09 9.18 -5.46
C PHE A 120 -6.05 8.50 -4.57
N CYS A 121 -6.25 8.60 -3.27
CA CYS A 121 -5.53 7.77 -2.29
C CYS A 121 -6.48 6.80 -1.59
N VAL A 122 -5.94 5.69 -1.08
CA VAL A 122 -6.72 4.69 -0.34
C VAL A 122 -6.49 4.84 1.16
N VAL A 123 -7.56 4.93 1.93
CA VAL A 123 -7.52 4.78 3.39
C VAL A 123 -8.08 3.40 3.73
N ALA A 124 -7.20 2.47 4.04
CA ALA A 124 -7.54 1.10 4.41
C ALA A 124 -7.72 1.00 5.94
N LEU A 125 -8.90 0.58 6.39
CA LEU A 125 -9.19 0.33 7.80
C LEU A 125 -8.97 -1.16 8.07
N ASP A 126 -7.85 -1.49 8.70
CA ASP A 126 -7.44 -2.86 9.01
C ASP A 126 -7.82 -3.19 10.47
N GLU A 127 -8.87 -3.98 10.64
CA GLU A 127 -9.38 -4.41 11.94
C GLU A 127 -8.85 -5.81 12.34
N GLY A 128 -7.80 -6.29 11.65
CA GLY A 128 -7.20 -7.59 11.91
C GLY A 128 -6.63 -7.72 13.32
N GLN A 129 -6.97 -8.82 14.01
CA GLN A 129 -6.53 -9.08 15.38
C GLN A 129 -5.47 -10.19 15.46
N SER A 130 -5.19 -10.86 14.34
CA SER A 130 -4.23 -11.96 14.25
C SER A 130 -3.25 -11.76 13.11
N ALA A 131 -2.14 -12.51 13.12
CA ALA A 131 -1.15 -12.46 12.05
C ALA A 131 -1.70 -12.90 10.68
N ASP A 132 -2.79 -13.69 10.66
CA ASP A 132 -3.42 -14.19 9.43
C ASP A 132 -4.48 -13.23 8.89
N GLU A 133 -4.97 -12.29 9.71
CA GLU A 133 -5.93 -11.25 9.34
C GLU A 133 -5.16 -9.98 9.00
N GLN A 134 -4.63 -9.90 7.77
CA GLN A 134 -3.89 -8.73 7.31
C GLN A 134 -4.42 -8.24 5.97
N LEU A 135 -4.28 -6.93 5.74
CA LEU A 135 -4.45 -6.34 4.42
C LEU A 135 -3.64 -7.15 3.37
N PRO A 136 -4.21 -7.48 2.21
CA PRO A 136 -3.48 -8.17 1.16
C PRO A 136 -2.17 -7.45 0.80
N ALA A 137 -1.06 -8.18 0.79
CA ALA A 137 0.28 -7.62 0.62
C ALA A 137 0.42 -6.77 -0.65
N SER A 138 -0.28 -7.14 -1.73
CA SER A 138 -0.29 -6.38 -2.98
C SER A 138 -0.82 -4.96 -2.80
N LEU A 139 -1.85 -4.76 -1.98
CA LEU A 139 -2.36 -3.43 -1.70
C LEU A 139 -1.50 -2.73 -0.64
N LEU A 140 -1.11 -3.42 0.43
CA LEU A 140 -0.31 -2.86 1.52
C LEU A 140 1.02 -2.26 1.04
N GLU A 141 1.66 -2.90 0.06
CA GLU A 141 2.92 -2.40 -0.51
C GLU A 141 2.76 -1.01 -1.16
N ARG A 142 1.54 -0.64 -1.59
CA ARG A 142 1.25 0.61 -2.30
C ARG A 142 0.71 1.72 -1.39
N LEU A 143 0.43 1.43 -0.12
CA LEU A 143 0.00 2.42 0.88
C LEU A 143 1.21 2.83 1.71
N ALA A 144 1.87 3.95 1.42
CA ALA A 144 3.11 4.34 2.08
C ALA A 144 3.01 4.33 3.62
N LEU A 145 1.90 4.83 4.15
CA LEU A 145 1.75 5.07 5.57
C LEU A 145 1.04 3.90 6.26
N ILE A 146 1.57 3.46 7.39
CA ILE A 146 0.93 2.50 8.27
C ILE A 146 0.93 3.11 9.67
N ALA A 147 -0.25 3.32 10.24
CA ALA A 147 -0.40 3.91 11.56
C ALA A 147 -1.46 3.17 12.38
N SER A 148 -1.27 3.17 13.69
CA SER A 148 -2.27 2.72 14.65
C SER A 148 -2.76 3.95 15.42
N PRO A 149 -4.06 4.29 15.40
CA PRO A 149 -4.56 5.43 16.17
C PRO A 149 -4.25 5.22 17.66
N ALA A 150 -3.64 6.20 18.31
CA ALA A 150 -3.44 6.15 19.74
C ALA A 150 -4.80 6.15 20.47
N ALA A 151 -4.89 5.47 21.61
CA ALA A 151 -6.06 5.58 22.47
C ALA A 151 -6.27 7.07 22.81
N PRO A 152 -7.51 7.58 22.72
CA PRO A 152 -7.72 8.99 22.99
C PRO A 152 -7.39 9.27 24.46
N ASP A 153 -6.80 10.43 24.71
CA ASP A 153 -6.57 10.87 26.08
C ASP A 153 -7.92 11.12 26.76
N LEU A 154 -8.33 10.19 27.62
CA LEU A 154 -9.59 10.26 28.37
C LEU A 154 -9.64 11.50 29.27
N ALA A 155 -8.49 12.12 29.61
CA ALA A 155 -8.44 13.36 30.35
C ALA A 155 -8.89 14.59 29.53
N ALA A 156 -8.85 14.52 28.20
CA ALA A 156 -9.27 15.60 27.30
C ALA A 156 -10.80 15.72 27.14
N GLY A 157 -11.58 14.82 27.78
CA GLY A 157 -13.04 14.84 27.77
C GLY A 157 -13.65 14.15 26.53
N PHE A 158 -14.86 13.59 26.70
CA PHE A 158 -15.57 12.83 25.66
C PHE A 158 -15.98 13.69 24.45
N ASP A 159 -16.22 14.99 24.63
CA ASP A 159 -16.72 15.88 23.57
C ASP A 159 -15.66 16.15 22.47
N ALA A 160 -14.37 16.11 22.81
CA ALA A 160 -13.28 16.36 21.85
C ALA A 160 -12.99 15.15 20.92
N LEU A 161 -13.58 13.98 21.18
CA LEU A 161 -13.23 12.71 20.54
C LEU A 161 -13.73 12.58 19.08
N GLY A 162 -14.64 13.44 18.64
CA GLY A 162 -15.11 13.49 17.25
C GLY A 162 -14.59 14.69 16.45
N GLU A 163 -14.04 15.69 17.14
CA GLU A 163 -13.78 17.00 16.56
C GLU A 163 -12.41 17.11 15.90
N GLY A 164 -11.59 16.04 15.87
CA GLY A 164 -10.25 15.90 15.25
C GLY A 164 -9.28 17.09 15.46
N GLN A 165 -8.04 17.00 15.00
CA GLN A 165 -7.08 18.08 15.25
C GLN A 165 -7.15 19.22 14.22
N ALA A 166 -6.85 20.44 14.67
CA ALA A 166 -6.65 21.58 13.78
C ALA A 166 -5.42 21.34 12.89
N VAL A 167 -5.49 21.79 11.64
CA VAL A 167 -4.42 21.61 10.65
C VAL A 167 -3.40 22.73 10.85
N PRO A 168 -2.12 22.42 11.17
CA PRO A 168 -1.15 23.45 11.54
C PRO A 168 -0.40 24.07 10.36
N PHE A 169 -0.84 23.83 9.12
CA PHE A 169 -0.19 24.30 7.89
C PHE A 169 -1.23 24.66 6.81
N ASP A 170 -0.82 25.47 5.84
CA ASP A 170 -1.60 25.72 4.62
C ASP A 170 -1.35 24.58 3.62
N LEU A 171 -2.41 23.84 3.29
CA LEU A 171 -2.33 22.70 2.38
C LEU A 171 -1.88 23.11 0.96
N ALA A 172 -2.40 24.23 0.45
CA ALA A 172 -2.11 24.66 -0.92
C ALA A 172 -0.64 25.08 -1.04
N GLU A 173 -0.14 25.81 -0.03
CA GLU A 173 1.26 26.22 0.04
C GLU A 173 2.20 25.02 0.20
N ALA A 174 1.87 24.06 1.07
CA ALA A 174 2.63 22.83 1.25
C ALA A 174 2.69 22.01 -0.06
N ARG A 175 1.57 21.86 -0.77
CA ARG A 175 1.54 21.16 -2.07
C ARG A 175 2.38 21.86 -3.15
N GLN A 176 2.44 23.19 -3.15
CA GLN A 176 3.29 23.95 -4.07
C GLN A 176 4.78 23.77 -3.75
N ARG A 177 5.16 23.80 -2.46
CA ARG A 177 6.54 23.53 -2.02
C ARG A 177 6.98 22.11 -2.34
N LEU A 178 6.14 21.12 -2.08
CA LEU A 178 6.42 19.71 -2.37
C LEU A 178 6.88 19.49 -3.81
N ALA A 179 6.29 20.20 -4.77
CA ALA A 179 6.65 20.10 -6.19
C ALA A 179 8.03 20.68 -6.54
N ARG A 180 8.66 21.43 -5.62
CA ARG A 180 9.93 22.14 -5.82
C ARG A 180 11.09 21.58 -5.00
N ILE A 181 10.81 20.74 -3.99
CA ILE A 181 11.85 20.13 -3.16
C ILE A 181 12.82 19.35 -4.06
N PRO A 182 14.13 19.66 -4.02
CA PRO A 182 15.11 19.00 -4.86
C PRO A 182 15.34 17.56 -4.40
N TYR A 183 15.83 16.73 -5.32
CA TYR A 183 16.31 15.40 -4.99
C TYR A 183 17.57 15.52 -4.12
N ASP A 184 17.59 14.81 -2.99
CA ASP A 184 18.73 14.74 -2.08
C ASP A 184 19.26 13.30 -2.04
N ASP A 185 20.42 13.10 -2.63
CA ASP A 185 21.03 11.78 -2.77
C ASP A 185 21.42 11.20 -1.39
N ALA A 186 21.95 12.02 -0.48
CA ALA A 186 22.40 11.57 0.84
C ALA A 186 21.22 11.04 1.68
N THR A 187 20.09 11.75 1.69
CA THR A 187 18.88 11.27 2.39
C THR A 187 18.32 10.01 1.73
N VAL A 188 18.31 9.91 0.40
CA VAL A 188 17.81 8.72 -0.29
C VAL A 188 18.69 7.51 -0.03
N GLN A 189 20.02 7.67 -0.05
CA GLN A 189 20.97 6.62 0.33
C GLN A 189 20.72 6.16 1.77
N ALA A 190 20.57 7.09 2.72
CA ALA A 190 20.28 6.77 4.12
C ALA A 190 18.96 6.01 4.30
N LEU A 191 17.90 6.37 3.57
CA LEU A 191 16.61 5.66 3.58
C LEU A 191 16.72 4.26 2.97
N CYS A 192 17.48 4.10 1.88
CA CYS A 192 17.76 2.80 1.27
C CYS A 192 18.57 1.89 2.20
N GLY A 193 19.63 2.40 2.81
CA GLY A 193 20.44 1.67 3.80
C GLY A 193 19.62 1.26 5.01
N THR A 194 18.78 2.16 5.53
CA THR A 194 17.81 1.86 6.60
C THR A 194 16.83 0.76 6.19
N ALA A 195 16.26 0.84 4.99
CA ALA A 195 15.34 -0.18 4.49
C ALA A 195 16.02 -1.55 4.36
N ALA A 196 17.26 -1.59 3.85
CA ALA A 196 18.05 -2.81 3.76
C ALA A 196 18.34 -3.42 5.14
N ALA A 197 18.74 -2.59 6.11
CA ALA A 197 19.00 -3.01 7.49
C ALA A 197 17.75 -3.61 8.18
N LEU A 198 16.56 -3.11 7.85
CA LEU A 198 15.26 -3.62 8.33
C LEU A 198 14.75 -4.85 7.55
N GLY A 199 15.51 -5.36 6.57
CA GLY A 199 15.13 -6.52 5.75
C GLY A 199 14.06 -6.22 4.70
N ILE A 200 13.94 -4.97 4.26
CA ILE A 200 12.97 -4.53 3.26
C ILE A 200 13.63 -4.56 1.88
N ALA A 201 13.34 -5.60 1.09
CA ALA A 201 13.93 -5.79 -0.24
C ALA A 201 13.32 -4.93 -1.35
N SER A 202 12.10 -4.38 -1.15
CA SER A 202 11.39 -3.60 -2.17
C SER A 202 11.86 -2.14 -2.17
N LEU A 203 12.29 -1.64 -3.33
CA LEU A 203 12.66 -0.22 -3.51
C LEU A 203 11.47 0.75 -3.42
N ARG A 204 10.24 0.22 -3.41
CA ARG A 204 9.05 1.05 -3.22
C ARG A 204 9.02 1.70 -1.84
N ALA A 205 9.40 0.97 -0.79
CA ALA A 205 9.37 1.46 0.58
C ALA A 205 10.31 2.67 0.81
N PRO A 206 11.61 2.63 0.42
CA PRO A 206 12.48 3.80 0.55
C PRO A 206 12.03 4.96 -0.35
N TRP A 207 11.47 4.70 -1.54
CA TRP A 207 10.87 5.76 -2.37
C TRP A 207 9.65 6.43 -1.69
N GLN A 208 8.75 5.64 -1.11
CA GLN A 208 7.62 6.13 -0.33
C GLN A 208 8.08 6.91 0.91
N ALA A 209 9.16 6.47 1.56
CA ALA A 209 9.76 7.18 2.68
C ALA A 209 10.34 8.53 2.23
N TRP A 210 11.03 8.58 1.09
CA TRP A 210 11.49 9.84 0.50
C TRP A 210 10.34 10.81 0.23
N ARG A 211 9.24 10.32 -0.38
CA ARG A 211 8.01 11.12 -0.58
C ARG A 211 7.43 11.63 0.74
N ALA A 212 7.42 10.81 1.78
CA ALA A 212 6.95 11.21 3.11
C ALA A 212 7.87 12.27 3.74
N ALA A 213 9.19 12.15 3.58
CA ALA A 213 10.15 13.14 4.06
C ALA A 213 9.98 14.50 3.34
N CYS A 214 9.79 14.47 2.01
CA CYS A 214 9.45 15.67 1.24
C CYS A 214 8.14 16.31 1.70
N ALA A 215 7.09 15.51 1.91
CA ALA A 215 5.82 16.02 2.43
C ALA A 215 5.97 16.63 3.84
N ALA A 216 6.80 16.04 4.70
CA ALA A 216 7.12 16.57 6.03
C ALA A 216 7.83 17.94 5.95
N ALA A 217 8.86 18.06 5.11
CA ALA A 217 9.56 19.31 4.85
C ALA A 217 8.60 20.40 4.32
N ALA A 218 7.77 20.04 3.33
CA ALA A 218 6.81 20.95 2.71
C ALA A 218 5.74 21.47 3.69
N MET A 219 5.19 20.58 4.54
CA MET A 219 4.26 20.97 5.62
C MET A 219 4.91 21.90 6.64
N ALA A 220 6.22 21.72 6.90
CA ALA A 220 6.99 22.59 7.78
C ALA A 220 7.41 23.92 7.11
N GLY A 221 7.01 24.16 5.85
CA GLY A 221 7.34 25.37 5.11
C GLY A 221 8.78 25.42 4.59
N ARG A 222 9.48 24.29 4.57
CA ARG A 222 10.87 24.17 4.09
C ARG A 222 10.92 23.67 2.66
N ASP A 223 11.96 24.10 1.94
CA ASP A 223 12.22 23.71 0.55
C ASP A 223 13.30 22.61 0.44
N GLU A 224 13.83 22.15 1.57
CA GLU A 224 14.84 21.09 1.67
C GLU A 224 14.47 20.11 2.78
N VAL A 225 14.78 18.83 2.56
CA VAL A 225 14.58 17.75 3.52
C VAL A 225 15.70 17.80 4.56
N ILE A 226 15.33 17.69 5.84
CA ILE A 226 16.31 17.57 6.93
C ILE A 226 16.22 16.20 7.57
N GLN A 227 17.23 15.86 8.38
CA GLN A 227 17.30 14.62 9.15
C GLN A 227 15.98 14.27 9.87
N ALA A 228 15.35 15.23 10.57
CA ALA A 228 14.10 14.98 11.30
C ALA A 228 12.93 14.52 10.41
N ASP A 229 12.91 14.93 9.13
CA ASP A 229 11.91 14.46 8.17
C ASP A 229 12.17 13.04 7.72
N ALA A 230 13.45 12.70 7.48
CA ALA A 230 13.88 11.35 7.14
C ALA A 230 13.58 10.37 8.30
N GLU A 231 13.83 10.78 9.54
CA GLU A 231 13.47 10.03 10.74
C GLU A 231 11.95 9.83 10.86
N LEU A 232 11.16 10.87 10.63
CA LEU A 232 9.70 10.77 10.63
C LEU A 232 9.21 9.80 9.54
N ALA A 233 9.72 9.92 8.33
CA ALA A 233 9.41 9.03 7.22
C ALA A 233 9.77 7.58 7.54
N ALA A 234 10.94 7.34 8.12
CA ALA A 234 11.37 5.99 8.49
C ALA A 234 10.45 5.38 9.55
N ARG A 235 10.00 6.16 10.55
CA ARG A 235 9.02 5.70 11.56
C ARG A 235 7.66 5.32 10.98
N LEU A 236 7.16 6.08 10.01
CA LEU A 236 5.81 5.89 9.47
C LEU A 236 5.75 4.93 8.27
N VAL A 237 6.86 4.78 7.54
CA VAL A 237 6.93 3.98 6.31
C VAL A 237 7.78 2.73 6.51
N LEU A 238 9.00 2.82 7.03
CA LEU A 238 9.93 1.70 7.07
C LEU A 238 9.72 0.81 8.31
N ALA A 239 9.63 1.40 9.49
CA ALA A 239 9.50 0.66 10.75
C ALA A 239 8.31 -0.32 10.77
N PRO A 240 7.09 0.03 10.30
CA PRO A 240 5.96 -0.90 10.27
C PRO A 240 6.13 -2.06 9.27
N ARG A 241 7.16 -2.01 8.41
CA ARG A 241 7.48 -3.01 7.38
C ARG A 241 8.72 -3.84 7.72
N ALA A 242 9.35 -3.61 8.87
CA ALA A 242 10.55 -4.31 9.28
C ALA A 242 10.33 -5.83 9.33
N ARG A 243 11.26 -6.57 8.73
CA ARG A 243 11.27 -8.05 8.68
C ARG A 243 12.47 -8.66 9.38
N ALA A 244 13.52 -7.86 9.56
CA ALA A 244 14.71 -8.23 10.28
C ALA A 244 15.05 -7.13 11.29
N LEU A 245 15.75 -7.53 12.34
CA LEU A 245 16.41 -6.57 13.21
C LEU A 245 17.79 -6.29 12.63
N PRO A 246 18.17 -5.01 12.49
CA PRO A 246 19.55 -4.66 12.19
C PRO A 246 20.43 -5.26 13.29
N GLN A 247 21.39 -6.09 12.88
CA GLN A 247 22.46 -6.46 13.79
C GLN A 247 23.24 -5.17 14.04
N ALA A 248 23.46 -4.82 15.32
CA ALA A 248 24.45 -3.80 15.63
C ALA A 248 25.74 -4.20 14.90
N PRO A 249 26.43 -3.28 14.20
CA PRO A 249 27.69 -3.62 13.56
C PRO A 249 28.54 -4.27 14.64
N ALA A 250 28.83 -5.56 14.45
CA ALA A 250 29.85 -6.21 15.24
C ALA A 250 31.08 -5.35 14.97
N ASP A 251 31.57 -4.67 16.01
CA ASP A 251 32.87 -4.02 15.98
C ASP A 251 33.79 -4.93 15.20
N ALA A 252 34.48 -4.35 14.22
CA ALA A 252 35.57 -5.01 13.54
C ALA A 252 36.47 -5.65 14.60
N GLN A 253 36.24 -6.94 14.88
CA GLN A 253 37.18 -7.79 15.57
C GLN A 253 38.29 -7.98 14.55
N ALA A 254 39.16 -6.97 14.53
CA ALA A 254 40.47 -7.01 13.97
C ALA A 254 41.09 -8.37 14.28
N ASP A 255 41.53 -9.03 13.21
CA ASP A 255 42.59 -10.04 13.19
C ASP A 255 42.83 -10.78 14.52
N SER A 256 42.00 -11.76 14.83
CA SER A 256 42.51 -12.94 15.52
C SER A 256 42.78 -14.02 14.48
N THR A 257 43.93 -13.87 13.82
CA THR A 257 44.65 -14.99 13.21
C THR A 257 44.57 -16.18 14.18
N PRO A 258 44.15 -17.39 13.76
CA PRO A 258 44.20 -18.54 14.66
C PRO A 258 45.67 -18.86 14.92
N GLU A 259 46.17 -18.57 16.11
CA GLU A 259 47.42 -19.14 16.61
C GLU A 259 47.30 -20.67 16.58
N PRO A 260 48.20 -21.40 15.91
CA PRO A 260 48.18 -22.85 15.98
C PRO A 260 48.62 -23.28 17.38
N GLU A 261 47.74 -24.03 18.05
CA GLU A 261 47.97 -24.65 19.36
C GLU A 261 49.28 -25.44 19.37
N ALA A 262 50.25 -24.94 20.12
CA ALA A 262 51.47 -25.67 20.45
C ALA A 262 51.13 -26.82 21.41
N ARG A 263 51.15 -28.05 20.88
CA ARG A 263 51.27 -29.28 21.68
C ARG A 263 52.63 -29.29 22.37
N SER A 264 52.61 -29.28 23.69
CA SER A 264 53.76 -29.60 24.55
C SER A 264 54.13 -31.07 24.41
N ASP A 265 55.38 -31.38 24.09
CA ASP A 265 56.08 -32.58 24.58
C ASP A 265 57.62 -32.38 24.54
N SER A 266 58.21 -32.51 25.73
CA SER A 266 59.58 -32.82 26.15
C SER A 266 60.84 -32.54 25.30
N GLU A 267 61.73 -31.80 25.97
CA GLU A 267 63.21 -31.75 26.01
C GLU A 267 64.06 -32.88 25.36
N ALA A 268 64.92 -32.52 24.39
CA ALA A 268 66.34 -32.93 24.22
C ALA A 268 67.02 -32.24 22.98
N PRO A 269 68.34 -31.92 22.98
CA PRO A 269 69.01 -31.01 22.02
C PRO A 269 69.59 -31.68 20.73
N PRO A 270 70.12 -30.92 19.74
CA PRO A 270 69.98 -31.17 18.29
C PRO A 270 71.20 -31.81 17.58
N PRO A 271 71.09 -32.12 16.27
CA PRO A 271 72.22 -31.95 15.34
C PRO A 271 71.84 -31.24 14.00
N PRO A 272 72.83 -30.86 13.16
CA PRO A 272 72.80 -29.65 12.33
C PRO A 272 72.32 -29.83 10.88
N GLN A 273 72.07 -28.68 10.24
CA GLN A 273 71.71 -28.44 8.82
C GLN A 273 72.66 -29.13 7.81
N PRO A 274 72.23 -29.27 6.53
CA PRO A 274 72.72 -28.31 5.54
C PRO A 274 71.69 -27.83 4.49
N ALA A 275 72.10 -26.75 3.83
CA ALA A 275 71.40 -25.87 2.90
C ALA A 275 71.01 -26.47 1.53
N GLU A 276 70.32 -25.63 0.74
CA GLU A 276 70.04 -25.64 -0.72
C GLU A 276 68.53 -25.63 -1.02
N GLN A 277 67.93 -24.80 -1.89
CA GLN A 277 68.36 -23.85 -2.91
C GLN A 277 67.17 -22.91 -3.23
N ALA A 278 67.49 -21.70 -3.71
CA ALA A 278 66.55 -20.66 -4.12
C ALA A 278 65.84 -20.94 -5.47
N ALA A 279 64.61 -20.44 -5.62
CA ALA A 279 63.98 -20.13 -6.90
C ALA A 279 62.95 -18.96 -6.73
N PRO A 280 62.72 -18.12 -7.75
CA PRO A 280 62.38 -16.69 -7.58
C PRO A 280 60.86 -16.36 -7.64
N GLU A 281 60.48 -15.24 -7.01
CA GLU A 281 59.15 -14.60 -7.10
C GLU A 281 58.88 -13.94 -8.47
N PRO A 282 57.63 -13.95 -8.98
CA PRO A 282 57.16 -13.04 -10.02
C PRO A 282 56.67 -11.69 -9.44
N PRO A 283 56.73 -10.59 -10.22
CA PRO A 283 56.55 -9.23 -9.70
C PRO A 283 55.07 -8.86 -9.47
N ALA A 284 54.85 -7.95 -8.52
CA ALA A 284 53.55 -7.39 -8.14
C ALA A 284 52.92 -6.52 -9.26
N PRO A 285 51.58 -6.47 -9.38
CA PRO A 285 50.90 -5.54 -10.27
C PRO A 285 50.82 -4.14 -9.66
N GLU A 286 50.98 -3.11 -10.50
CA GLU A 286 50.87 -1.69 -10.16
C GLU A 286 49.42 -1.28 -9.80
N PRO A 287 49.22 -0.26 -8.93
CA PRO A 287 47.90 0.19 -8.51
C PRO A 287 47.21 1.05 -9.61
N GLN A 288 45.93 0.78 -9.84
CA GLN A 288 45.04 1.60 -10.68
C GLN A 288 44.55 2.85 -9.93
N PRO A 289 44.23 3.94 -10.63
CA PRO A 289 43.99 5.25 -10.00
C PRO A 289 42.59 5.38 -9.39
N ASP A 290 42.54 6.10 -8.28
CA ASP A 290 41.39 6.39 -7.41
C ASP A 290 40.15 6.93 -8.16
N ALA A 291 38.99 6.40 -7.78
CA ALA A 291 37.69 7.04 -7.99
C ALA A 291 37.36 7.91 -6.77
N PRO A 292 36.59 9.01 -6.91
CA PRO A 292 36.41 10.00 -5.84
C PRO A 292 35.55 9.44 -4.69
N GLU A 293 36.04 9.55 -3.44
CA GLU A 293 35.45 8.96 -2.23
C GLU A 293 34.50 9.90 -1.45
N ASP A 294 34.25 11.14 -1.89
CA ASP A 294 33.70 12.18 -1.00
C ASP A 294 32.17 12.18 -0.77
N GLU A 295 31.34 11.48 -1.55
CA GLU A 295 29.86 11.54 -1.40
C GLU A 295 29.25 10.41 -0.55
N HIS A 296 29.95 9.28 -0.38
CA HIS A 296 29.42 8.14 0.41
C HIS A 296 29.54 8.36 1.94
N ASP A 297 30.42 9.25 2.39
CA ASP A 297 30.78 9.37 3.81
C ASP A 297 29.75 10.15 4.64
N ALA A 298 29.00 11.07 4.02
CA ALA A 298 27.95 11.85 4.70
C ALA A 298 26.64 11.07 4.92
N ALA A 299 26.38 10.03 4.13
CA ALA A 299 25.16 9.24 4.21
C ALA A 299 25.16 8.26 5.40
N ALA A 300 26.34 7.75 5.80
CA ALA A 300 26.48 6.80 6.91
C ALA A 300 25.97 7.33 8.27
N PRO A 301 26.39 8.51 8.78
CA PRO A 301 25.88 9.02 10.05
C PRO A 301 24.38 9.35 10.00
N LEU A 302 23.88 9.80 8.84
CA LEU A 302 22.46 10.05 8.64
C LEU A 302 21.66 8.74 8.67
N GLN A 303 22.17 7.70 8.01
CA GLN A 303 21.58 6.37 8.03
C GLN A 303 21.44 5.84 9.45
N ASP A 304 22.49 5.93 10.27
CA ASP A 304 22.46 5.43 11.65
C ASP A 304 21.37 6.11 12.49
N GLN A 305 21.21 7.42 12.32
CA GLN A 305 20.18 8.21 13.04
C GLN A 305 18.77 7.86 12.55
N VAL A 306 18.58 7.74 11.24
CA VAL A 306 17.30 7.34 10.63
C VAL A 306 16.92 5.91 11.02
N LEU A 307 17.91 5.00 11.09
CA LEU A 307 17.73 3.64 11.55
C LEU A 307 17.34 3.58 13.03
N ALA A 308 18.03 4.34 13.89
CA ALA A 308 17.69 4.44 15.31
C ALA A 308 16.27 4.97 15.52
N ALA A 309 15.86 6.01 14.75
CA ALA A 309 14.51 6.53 14.81
C ALA A 309 13.46 5.48 14.38
N ALA A 310 13.73 4.71 13.32
CA ALA A 310 12.86 3.63 12.88
C ALA A 310 12.73 2.53 13.95
N GLN A 311 13.86 2.09 14.53
CA GLN A 311 13.88 1.08 15.59
C GLN A 311 13.09 1.54 16.83
N ALA A 312 13.19 2.81 17.23
CA ALA A 312 12.47 3.37 18.36
C ALA A 312 10.94 3.36 18.19
N ALA A 313 10.44 3.34 16.95
CA ALA A 313 9.01 3.23 16.66
C ALA A 313 8.48 1.79 16.63
N ILE A 314 9.36 0.78 16.62
CA ILE A 314 8.95 -0.63 16.63
C ILE A 314 8.50 -1.01 18.05
N PRO A 315 7.27 -1.53 18.25
CA PRO A 315 6.78 -1.89 19.58
C PRO A 315 7.70 -2.90 20.31
N PRO A 316 7.92 -2.71 21.63
CA PRO A 316 8.70 -3.65 22.43
C PRO A 316 8.00 -5.02 22.44
N GLY A 317 8.76 -6.09 22.20
CA GLY A 317 8.25 -7.45 22.08
C GLY A 317 8.05 -7.94 20.64
N LEU A 318 7.82 -7.04 19.66
CA LEU A 318 7.96 -7.41 18.24
C LEU A 318 9.42 -7.80 17.95
N LEU A 319 10.35 -7.06 18.56
CA LEU A 319 11.79 -7.32 18.52
C LEU A 319 12.14 -8.74 19.00
N ALA A 320 11.53 -9.17 20.12
CA ALA A 320 11.73 -10.51 20.66
C ALA A 320 11.08 -11.60 19.79
N SER A 321 9.96 -11.29 19.13
CA SER A 321 9.28 -12.23 18.22
C SER A 321 10.01 -12.44 16.89
N LEU A 322 10.74 -11.41 16.40
CA LEU A 322 11.54 -11.47 15.18
C LEU A 322 12.92 -12.13 15.39
N ALA A 323 13.45 -12.09 16.63
CA ALA A 323 14.70 -12.75 17.01
C ALA A 323 14.55 -14.27 17.29
N GLY A 324 13.31 -14.79 17.31
CA GLY A 324 13.07 -16.23 17.38
C GLY A 324 13.45 -16.95 16.08
N PRO A 325 13.75 -18.26 16.11
CA PRO A 325 13.95 -19.03 14.89
C PRO A 325 12.72 -18.84 13.99
N PRO A 326 12.90 -18.65 12.66
CA PRO A 326 11.79 -18.43 11.76
C PRO A 326 10.78 -19.55 12.02
N ALA A 327 9.58 -19.19 12.48
CA ALA A 327 8.51 -20.14 12.61
C ALA A 327 8.41 -20.79 11.23
N LYS A 328 8.73 -22.08 11.16
CA LYS A 328 8.66 -22.87 9.92
C LYS A 328 7.31 -22.51 9.33
N GLY A 329 7.33 -21.80 8.19
CA GLY A 329 6.12 -21.52 7.45
C GLY A 329 5.42 -22.85 7.36
N ALA A 330 4.28 -22.97 8.04
CA ALA A 330 3.47 -24.14 7.92
C ALA A 330 3.11 -24.15 6.44
N GLY A 331 3.80 -25.00 5.69
CA GLY A 331 3.43 -25.43 4.36
C GLY A 331 2.10 -26.11 4.51
N GLY A 332 1.06 -25.31 4.74
CA GLY A 332 -0.30 -25.68 4.49
C GLY A 332 -0.35 -25.91 3.01
N THR A 333 -0.11 -27.17 2.63
CA THR A 333 -0.57 -27.80 1.40
C THR A 333 -2.11 -27.81 1.44
N GLY A 334 -2.70 -26.64 1.62
CA GLY A 334 -4.08 -26.38 1.33
C GLY A 334 -4.18 -26.44 -0.17
N ARG A 335 -4.82 -27.51 -0.65
CA ARG A 335 -5.31 -27.69 -2.01
C ARG A 335 -6.29 -26.56 -2.36
N ARG A 336 -5.82 -25.32 -2.48
CA ARG A 336 -6.57 -24.15 -2.98
C ARG A 336 -6.04 -23.79 -4.35
N GLY A 337 -6.01 -24.81 -5.19
CA GLY A 337 -5.88 -24.73 -6.63
C GLY A 337 -6.94 -25.61 -7.29
N ALA A 338 -8.13 -25.74 -6.69
CA ALA A 338 -9.30 -25.95 -7.53
C ALA A 338 -9.46 -24.62 -8.26
N ALA A 339 -8.85 -24.51 -9.45
CA ALA A 339 -9.25 -23.54 -10.45
C ALA A 339 -10.76 -23.43 -10.34
N ALA A 340 -11.27 -22.28 -9.90
CA ALA A 340 -12.70 -22.09 -9.75
C ALA A 340 -13.26 -22.40 -11.13
N ARG A 341 -13.84 -23.60 -11.28
CA ARG A 341 -14.49 -23.99 -12.53
C ARG A 341 -15.40 -22.83 -12.86
N PRO A 342 -15.36 -22.29 -14.09
CA PRO A 342 -16.10 -21.09 -14.41
C PRO A 342 -17.53 -21.28 -13.91
N ALA A 343 -18.14 -20.22 -13.35
CA ALA A 343 -19.52 -20.24 -12.83
C ALA A 343 -20.60 -20.60 -13.89
N GLN A 344 -20.14 -21.05 -15.05
CA GLN A 344 -20.81 -21.43 -16.28
C GLN A 344 -20.86 -22.95 -16.48
N SER A 345 -20.29 -23.77 -15.58
CA SER A 345 -20.36 -25.23 -15.65
C SER A 345 -21.08 -25.82 -14.44
N GLY A 346 -22.11 -26.65 -14.68
CA GLY A 346 -22.92 -27.32 -13.66
C GLY A 346 -24.31 -27.66 -14.20
N ARG A 347 -25.19 -28.23 -13.36
CA ARG A 347 -26.60 -28.47 -13.74
C ARG A 347 -27.34 -27.13 -13.82
N PRO A 348 -28.04 -26.79 -14.93
CA PRO A 348 -28.74 -25.53 -15.04
C PRO A 348 -29.84 -25.44 -13.97
N LEU A 349 -29.87 -24.32 -13.26
CA LEU A 349 -30.93 -23.91 -12.33
C LEU A 349 -31.84 -22.90 -13.03
N ALA A 350 -33.02 -22.68 -12.45
CA ALA A 350 -33.92 -21.63 -12.91
C ALA A 350 -33.19 -20.27 -12.95
N SER A 351 -33.40 -19.55 -14.05
CA SER A 351 -32.88 -18.20 -14.21
C SER A 351 -33.50 -17.27 -13.18
N ARG A 352 -32.72 -16.28 -12.73
CA ARG A 352 -33.16 -15.30 -11.72
C ARG A 352 -33.04 -13.90 -12.30
N ARG A 353 -33.99 -13.03 -11.97
CA ARG A 353 -33.88 -11.60 -12.22
C ARG A 353 -32.56 -11.06 -11.66
N GLY A 354 -31.80 -10.34 -12.47
CA GLY A 354 -30.49 -9.81 -12.09
C GLY A 354 -29.81 -9.05 -13.23
N SER A 355 -28.83 -8.21 -12.89
CA SER A 355 -28.05 -7.49 -13.89
C SER A 355 -27.04 -8.41 -14.58
N LEU A 356 -26.79 -8.14 -15.86
CA LEU A 356 -25.65 -8.72 -16.56
C LEU A 356 -24.38 -8.19 -15.92
N ARG A 357 -23.60 -9.07 -15.32
CA ARG A 357 -22.27 -8.81 -14.75
C ARG A 357 -21.21 -9.62 -15.49
N ALA A 358 -19.95 -9.21 -15.41
CA ALA A 358 -18.82 -9.99 -15.88
C ALA A 358 -18.89 -11.47 -15.41
N GLY A 359 -18.93 -12.40 -16.36
CA GLY A 359 -19.00 -13.85 -16.11
C GLY A 359 -20.41 -14.45 -15.99
N SER A 360 -21.47 -13.63 -15.95
CA SER A 360 -22.86 -14.07 -15.94
C SER A 360 -23.44 -14.15 -17.36
N ARG A 361 -24.25 -15.17 -17.66
CA ARG A 361 -24.91 -15.33 -18.98
C ARG A 361 -26.38 -14.92 -18.92
N LEU A 362 -26.82 -14.10 -19.87
CA LEU A 362 -28.24 -13.77 -20.03
C LEU A 362 -29.04 -15.02 -20.42
N ASP A 363 -30.19 -15.21 -19.79
CA ASP A 363 -31.25 -16.05 -20.30
C ASP A 363 -32.13 -15.22 -21.22
N LEU A 364 -31.85 -15.30 -22.52
CA LEU A 364 -32.56 -14.54 -23.55
C LEU A 364 -34.07 -14.80 -23.53
N LEU A 365 -34.49 -16.06 -23.34
CA LEU A 365 -35.91 -16.40 -23.36
C LEU A 365 -36.63 -15.86 -22.13
N ALA A 366 -36.03 -16.02 -20.94
CA ALA A 366 -36.61 -15.47 -19.71
C ALA A 366 -36.65 -13.93 -19.74
N THR A 367 -35.60 -13.31 -20.26
CA THR A 367 -35.51 -11.84 -20.41
C THR A 367 -36.55 -11.30 -21.38
N LEU A 368 -36.71 -11.94 -22.54
CA LEU A 368 -37.74 -11.55 -23.52
C LEU A 368 -39.15 -11.77 -22.96
N ARG A 369 -39.40 -12.91 -22.29
CA ARG A 369 -40.70 -13.15 -21.64
C ARG A 369 -41.04 -12.11 -20.58
N ALA A 370 -40.05 -11.67 -19.81
CA ALA A 370 -40.24 -10.60 -18.83
C ALA A 370 -40.53 -9.25 -19.49
N ALA A 371 -39.91 -8.96 -20.63
CA ALA A 371 -40.02 -7.66 -21.32
C ALA A 371 -41.25 -7.52 -22.23
N VAL A 372 -41.76 -8.62 -22.82
CA VAL A 372 -42.85 -8.61 -23.82
C VAL A 372 -44.14 -7.92 -23.31
N PRO A 373 -44.62 -8.18 -22.08
CA PRO A 373 -45.84 -7.54 -21.56
C PRO A 373 -45.76 -6.01 -21.51
N TRP A 374 -44.56 -5.46 -21.34
CA TRP A 374 -44.35 -4.02 -21.14
C TRP A 374 -44.13 -3.23 -22.43
N GLN A 375 -44.03 -3.88 -23.59
CA GLN A 375 -43.67 -3.21 -24.84
C GLN A 375 -44.66 -2.11 -25.24
N ARG A 376 -45.96 -2.38 -25.13
CA ARG A 376 -47.01 -1.39 -25.43
C ARG A 376 -46.90 -0.14 -24.56
N LEU A 377 -46.76 -0.33 -23.25
CA LEU A 377 -46.62 0.78 -22.30
C LEU A 377 -45.37 1.62 -22.59
N ARG A 378 -44.25 0.97 -22.90
CA ARG A 378 -42.97 1.65 -23.18
C ARG A 378 -42.99 2.41 -24.50
N LEU A 379 -43.72 1.93 -25.50
CA LEU A 379 -43.94 2.66 -26.76
C LEU A 379 -44.76 3.93 -26.51
N MET A 380 -45.87 3.82 -25.78
CA MET A 380 -46.72 4.97 -25.39
C MET A 380 -45.93 5.99 -24.56
N GLU A 381 -45.14 5.55 -23.59
CA GLU A 381 -44.28 6.39 -22.74
C GLU A 381 -43.25 7.19 -23.58
N ARG A 382 -42.66 6.57 -24.61
CA ARG A 382 -41.73 7.25 -25.53
C ARG A 382 -42.42 8.28 -26.41
N GLU A 383 -43.57 7.94 -26.98
CA GLU A 383 -44.37 8.86 -27.80
C GLU A 383 -44.79 10.10 -26.99
N GLN A 384 -45.25 9.91 -25.75
CA GLN A 384 -45.59 11.01 -24.83
C GLN A 384 -44.38 11.86 -24.46
N SER A 385 -43.20 11.26 -24.40
CA SER A 385 -41.94 11.95 -24.12
C SER A 385 -41.33 12.63 -25.36
N GLY A 386 -42.02 12.62 -26.50
CA GLY A 386 -41.52 13.20 -27.77
C GLY A 386 -40.31 12.44 -28.36
N LEU A 387 -40.02 11.24 -27.86
CA LEU A 387 -38.97 10.39 -28.39
C LEU A 387 -39.56 9.61 -29.57
N GLY A 388 -39.06 9.88 -30.79
CA GLY A 388 -39.51 9.23 -32.02
C GLY A 388 -39.34 7.70 -32.05
N ALA A 389 -39.50 7.12 -33.24
CA ALA A 389 -39.49 5.66 -33.43
C ALA A 389 -38.30 4.99 -32.72
N PRO A 390 -38.54 3.86 -32.00
CA PRO A 390 -37.49 3.22 -31.22
C PRO A 390 -36.38 2.71 -32.15
N PRO A 391 -35.10 2.79 -31.74
CA PRO A 391 -33.98 2.31 -32.54
C PRO A 391 -33.98 0.78 -32.70
N THR A 392 -34.74 0.07 -31.88
CA THR A 392 -34.84 -1.39 -31.86
C THR A 392 -36.30 -1.85 -31.80
N ARG A 393 -36.59 -3.06 -32.30
CA ARG A 393 -37.94 -3.65 -32.27
C ARG A 393 -38.45 -4.01 -30.87
N LEU A 394 -37.55 -4.08 -29.88
CA LEU A 394 -37.83 -4.48 -28.50
C LEU A 394 -37.14 -3.51 -27.54
N LEU A 395 -37.94 -2.86 -26.69
CA LEU A 395 -37.48 -1.95 -25.65
C LEU A 395 -37.22 -2.76 -24.37
N LEU A 396 -35.96 -2.97 -24.02
CA LEU A 396 -35.55 -3.67 -22.78
C LEU A 396 -35.14 -2.64 -21.71
N LYS A 397 -35.56 -2.85 -20.46
CA LYS A 397 -35.07 -2.14 -19.28
C LYS A 397 -34.25 -3.12 -18.42
N ARG A 398 -33.37 -2.61 -17.54
CA ARG A 398 -32.54 -3.41 -16.61
C ARG A 398 -33.36 -4.43 -15.81
N ASP A 399 -34.57 -4.04 -15.50
CA ASP A 399 -35.59 -4.79 -14.79
C ASP A 399 -36.09 -6.04 -15.51
N ASP A 400 -35.84 -6.19 -16.80
CA ASP A 400 -36.24 -7.39 -17.54
C ASP A 400 -35.18 -8.50 -17.50
N PHE A 401 -33.94 -8.16 -17.12
CA PHE A 401 -32.81 -9.07 -17.26
C PHE A 401 -32.89 -10.28 -16.33
N HIS A 402 -32.76 -11.47 -16.93
CA HIS A 402 -32.71 -12.75 -16.23
C HIS A 402 -31.38 -13.45 -16.50
N ILE A 403 -30.71 -13.87 -15.43
CA ILE A 403 -29.37 -14.46 -15.48
C ILE A 403 -29.45 -15.97 -15.29
N LYS A 404 -28.74 -16.71 -16.16
CA LYS A 404 -28.59 -18.17 -16.05
C LYS A 404 -27.80 -18.53 -14.79
N ARG A 405 -28.29 -19.53 -14.06
CA ARG A 405 -27.63 -20.07 -12.85
C ARG A 405 -27.27 -21.53 -13.08
N PHE A 406 -26.17 -21.95 -12.48
CA PHE A 406 -25.74 -23.34 -12.49
C PHE A 406 -25.53 -23.80 -11.04
N ARG A 407 -25.96 -25.02 -10.73
CA ARG A 407 -25.66 -25.67 -9.44
C ARG A 407 -24.20 -26.12 -9.47
N ARG A 408 -23.42 -25.67 -8.49
CA ARG A 408 -22.04 -26.11 -8.27
C ARG A 408 -22.00 -27.56 -7.79
#